data_AF-A0A2D9GCP1-F1
#
_entry.id   AF-A0A2D9GCP1-F1
#
_cell.length_a   1.000
_cell.length_b   1.000
_cell.length_c   1.000
_cell.angle_alpha   90.00
_cell.angle_beta   90.00
_cell.angle_gamma   90.00
#
_symmetry.space_group_name_H-M   'P 1'
#
loop_
_entity.id
_entity.type
_entity.pdbx_description
1 polymer ?
#
loop_
_entity_poly.entity_id
_entity_poly.type
_entity_poly.pdbx_seq_one_letter_code
_entity_poly.pdbx_strand_id
1 'polypeptide(L)' 'MRNIFTEHPNDVGENYLQHMRHALGFCLLLLSLSFKALVHAIFPFLYKTAVSDRILKLSEGMQKRKNQAKEEN' A
#
# COMPACT_ATOMS: atom_id res chain seq x y z
N MET A 1 6.04 -19.85 20.77
CA MET A 1 4.95 -18.85 20.84
C MET A 1 4.96 -18.08 19.52
N ARG A 2 3.80 -17.83 18.90
CA ARG A 2 3.70 -16.95 17.72
C ARG A 2 3.99 -15.52 18.14
N ASN A 3 4.90 -14.84 17.46
CA ASN A 3 5.12 -13.40 17.64
C ASN A 3 4.32 -12.64 16.59
N ILE A 4 3.20 -12.05 17.01
CA ILE A 4 2.28 -11.32 16.13
C ILE A 4 2.90 -10.11 15.43
N PHE A 5 3.98 -9.55 15.99
CA PHE A 5 4.67 -8.41 15.38
C PHE A 5 5.58 -8.82 14.23
N THR A 6 6.07 -10.06 14.22
CA THR A 6 7.03 -10.52 13.22
C THR A 6 6.48 -11.61 12.31
N GLU A 7 5.41 -12.30 12.71
CA GLU A 7 4.77 -13.34 11.90
C GLU A 7 4.37 -12.80 10.52
N HIS A 8 3.56 -11.73 10.47
CA HIS A 8 3.15 -11.17 9.19
C HIS A 8 4.29 -10.57 8.36
N PRO A 9 5.22 -9.74 8.91
CA PRO A 9 6.38 -9.28 8.16
C PRO A 9 7.19 -10.45 7.58
N ASN A 10 7.42 -11.51 8.35
CA ASN A 10 8.17 -12.68 7.88
C ASN A 10 7.45 -13.42 6.74
N ASP A 11 6.11 -13.53 6.78
CA ASP A 11 5.30 -14.15 5.70
C ASP A 11 5.46 -13.42 4.34
N VAL A 12 5.87 -12.15 4.38
CA VAL A 12 6.14 -11.32 3.20
C VAL A 12 7.62 -11.00 3.02
N GLY A 13 8.51 -11.75 3.68
CA GLY A 13 9.96 -11.65 3.49
C GLY A 13 10.59 -10.37 4.07
N GLU A 14 9.95 -9.72 5.03
CA GLU A 14 10.37 -8.42 5.59
C GLU A 14 10.64 -8.51 7.08
N ASN A 15 11.61 -7.74 7.58
CA ASN A 15 11.68 -7.46 9.01
C ASN A 15 10.66 -6.39 9.43
N TYR A 16 10.38 -6.30 10.73
CA TYR A 16 9.38 -5.38 11.28
C TYR A 16 9.56 -3.93 10.82
N LEU A 17 10.78 -3.40 10.82
CA LEU A 17 11.04 -2.00 10.46
C LEU A 17 10.90 -1.75 8.95
N GLN A 18 11.27 -2.71 8.10
CA GLN A 18 11.00 -2.64 6.67
C GLN A 18 9.49 -2.60 6.41
N HIS A 19 8.76 -3.55 6.98
CA HIS A 19 7.31 -3.64 6.83
C HIS A 19 6.60 -2.38 7.32
N MET A 20 6.99 -1.88 8.50
CA MET A 20 6.49 -0.63 9.07
C MET A 20 6.72 0.56 8.12
N ARG A 21 7.92 0.70 7.54
CA ARG A 21 8.22 1.77 6.59
C ARG A 21 7.35 1.69 5.34
N HIS A 22 7.14 0.49 4.79
CA HIS A 22 6.25 0.28 3.65
C HIS A 22 4.80 0.64 4.00
N ALA A 23 4.29 0.16 5.13
CA ALA A 23 2.94 0.46 5.61
C ALA A 23 2.72 1.97 5.84
N LEU A 24 3.69 2.68 6.43
CA LEU A 24 3.63 4.13 6.59
C LEU A 24 3.62 4.85 5.23
N GLY A 25 4.42 4.41 4.28
CA GLY A 25 4.40 4.93 2.90
C GLY A 25 3.03 4.77 2.23
N PHE A 26 2.39 3.60 2.40
CA PHE A 26 1.04 3.35 1.91
C PHE A 26 0.01 4.23 2.60
N CYS A 27 0.11 4.42 3.92
CA CYS A 27 -0.77 5.30 4.68
C CYS A 27 -0.76 6.74 4.14
N LEU A 28 0.44 7.32 3.96
CA LEU A 28 0.57 8.68 3.43
C LEU A 28 0.03 8.81 2.00
N LEU A 29 0.28 7.80 1.15
CA LEU A 29 -0.27 7.76 -0.20
C LEU A 29 -1.80 7.72 -0.18
N LEU A 30 -2.40 6.82 0.60
CA LEU A 30 -3.84 6.68 0.71
C LEU A 30 -4.51 7.92 1.29
N LEU A 31 -3.89 8.59 2.27
CA LEU A 31 -4.37 9.86 2.80
C LEU A 31 -4.39 10.95 1.71
N SER A 32 -3.34 11.02 0.88
CA SER A 32 -3.30 11.93 -0.27
C SER A 32 -4.38 11.59 -1.31
N LEU A 33 -4.63 10.31 -1.58
CA LEU A 33 -5.68 9.90 -2.51
C LEU A 33 -7.08 10.19 -1.97
N SER A 34 -7.30 9.99 -0.67
CA SER A 34 -8.54 10.36 0.00
C SER A 34 -8.81 11.86 -0.13
N PHE A 35 -7.78 12.69 0.08
CA PHE A 35 -7.91 14.13 -0.14
C PHE A 35 -8.26 14.48 -1.59
N LYS A 36 -7.62 13.83 -2.58
CA LYS A 36 -7.95 14.03 -4.00
C LYS A 36 -9.39 13.61 -4.32
N ALA A 37 -9.85 12.49 -3.77
CA ALA A 37 -11.23 12.02 -3.93
C ALA A 37 -12.23 13.04 -3.36
N LEU A 38 -11.93 13.60 -2.18
CA LEU A 38 -12.74 14.65 -1.56
C LEU A 38 -12.81 15.90 -2.44
N VAL A 39 -11.66 16.38 -2.95
CA VAL A 39 -11.63 17.53 -3.86
C VAL A 39 -12.42 17.24 -5.14
N HIS A 40 -12.29 16.05 -5.71
CA HIS A 40 -13.04 15.64 -6.90
C HIS A 40 -14.56 15.60 -6.64
N ALA A 41 -14.99 15.17 -5.46
CA ALA A 41 -16.40 15.15 -5.09
C ALA A 41 -17.05 16.54 -5.09
N ILE A 42 -16.26 17.59 -4.78
CA ILE A 42 -16.70 19.00 -4.84
C ILE A 42 -16.49 19.57 -6.26
N PHE A 43 -15.37 19.23 -6.89
CA PHE A 43 -14.95 19.73 -8.21
C PHE A 43 -14.73 18.57 -9.19
N PRO A 44 -15.78 18.10 -9.89
CA PRO A 44 -15.75 16.85 -10.67
C PRO A 44 -14.82 16.90 -11.90
N PHE A 45 -14.28 18.07 -12.24
CA PHE A 45 -13.31 18.24 -13.31
C PHE A 45 -11.84 18.08 -12.86
N LEU A 46 -11.56 18.12 -11.56
CA LEU A 46 -10.23 17.90 -10.98
C LEU A 46 -10.01 16.41 -10.68
N TYR A 47 -8.78 15.89 -10.81
CA TYR A 47 -8.40 14.53 -10.37
C TYR A 47 -9.23 13.34 -10.93
N LYS A 48 -9.84 13.49 -12.12
CA LYS A 48 -10.79 12.52 -12.73
C LYS A 48 -10.41 11.04 -12.62
N THR A 49 -9.14 10.68 -12.81
CA THR A 49 -8.65 9.28 -12.74
C THR A 49 -7.56 9.09 -11.68
N ALA A 50 -7.21 10.14 -10.93
CA ALA A 50 -6.01 10.13 -10.09
C ALA A 50 -6.06 9.06 -8.99
N VAL A 51 -7.25 8.78 -8.47
CA VAL A 51 -7.45 7.77 -7.42
C VAL A 51 -7.39 6.36 -8.01
N SER A 52 -8.15 6.08 -9.06
CA SER A 52 -8.20 4.75 -9.70
C SER A 52 -6.83 4.33 -10.22
N ASP A 53 -6.15 5.22 -10.96
CA ASP A 53 -4.85 4.92 -11.57
C ASP A 53 -3.80 4.60 -10.51
N ARG A 54 -3.89 5.27 -9.36
CA ARG A 54 -2.92 5.09 -8.28
C ARG A 54 -3.23 3.88 -7.40
N ILE A 55 -4.50 3.57 -7.15
CA ILE A 55 -4.88 2.33 -6.43
C ILE A 55 -4.47 1.10 -7.24
N LEU A 56 -4.65 1.12 -8.57
CA LEU A 56 -4.22 0.00 -9.43
C LEU A 56 -2.71 -0.25 -9.30
N LYS A 57 -1.89 0.80 -9.46
CA LYS A 57 -0.42 0.71 -9.30
C LYS A 57 -0.01 0.26 -7.89
N LEU A 58 -0.70 0.76 -6.86
CA LEU A 58 -0.46 0.35 -5.48
C LEU A 58 -0.78 -1.14 -5.29
N SER A 59 -1.91 -1.61 -5.81
CA SER A 59 -2.33 -3.01 -5.76
C SER A 59 -1.31 -3.91 -6.44
N GLU A 60 -0.90 -3.59 -7.66
CA GLU A 60 0.13 -4.32 -8.41
C GLU A 60 1.44 -4.41 -7.62
N GLY A 61 1.90 -3.30 -7.04
CA GLY A 61 3.10 -3.27 -6.22
C GLY A 61 3.00 -4.13 -4.95
N MET A 62 1.84 -4.13 -4.28
CA MET A 62 1.59 -4.98 -3.11
C MET A 62 1.58 -6.47 -3.49
N GLN A 63 0.95 -6.85 -4.61
CA GLN A 63 0.94 -8.23 -5.09
C GLN A 63 2.35 -8.70 -5.47
N LYS A 64 3.12 -7.85 -6.18
CA LYS A 64 4.51 -8.16 -6.55
C LYS A 64 5.35 -8.45 -5.31
N ARG A 65 5.30 -7.59 -4.29
CA ARG A 65 6.03 -7.79 -3.02
C ARG A 65 5.67 -9.12 -2.35
N LYS A 66 4.38 -9.43 -2.26
CA LYS A 66 3.90 -10.70 -1.69
C LYS A 66 4.39 -11.92 -2.48
N ASN A 67 4.44 -11.83 -3.81
CA ASN A 67 4.87 -12.94 -4.65
C ASN A 67 6.39 -13.17 -4.60
N GLN A 68 7.19 -12.11 -4.56
CA GLN A 68 8.65 -12.21 -4.40
C GLN A 68 9.02 -12.98 -3.13
N ALA A 69 8.35 -12.69 -2.01
CA ALA A 69 8.55 -13.43 -0.76
C ALA A 69 8.19 -14.93 -0.85
N LYS A 70 7.28 -15.31 -1.75
CA LYS A 70 6.92 -16.72 -1.98
C LYS A 70 7.91 -17.45 -2.89
N GLU A 71 8.58 -16.74 -3.80
CA GLU A 71 9.58 -17.30 -4.70
C GLU A 71 10.94 -17.50 -4.00
N GLU A 72 11.20 -16.74 -2.94
CA GLU A 72 12.43 -16.81 -2.14
C GLU A 72 12.41 -17.85 -0.99
N ASN A 73 11.25 -18.48 -0.73
CA ASN A 73 11.04 -19.52 0.30
C ASN A 73 10.89 -20.90 -0.32
#